data_AF-A0A1Y0REQ1-F1
#
_entry.id   AF-A0A1Y0REQ1-F1
#
_cell.length_a   1.000
_cell.length_b   1.000
_cell.length_c   1.000
_cell.angle_alpha   90.00
_cell.angle_beta   90.00
_cell.angle_gamma   90.00
#
_symmetry.space_group_name_H-M   'P 1'
#
loop_
_entity.id
_entity.type
_entity.pdbx_description
1 polymer ?
#
loop_
_entity_poly.entity_id
_entity_poly.type
_entity_poly.pdbx_seq_one_letter_code
_entity_poly.pdbx_strand_id
1 'polypeptide(L)'
;MEAQMQEPEIVETKSPETTMPNINNQTGTITKLQPTAQSQEQWLKYGEQVSGFLATLPEYLGSFFNRYKQPLVTIGLIVAAIVAVRVVLAVLDALNDIPLVAPTFELIGIGYSAWFVYRYLLKASTRQELTNEITTLKSQVVGKEIPES
;
A
#
# COMPACT_ATOMS: atom_id res chain seq x y z
N MET A 1 5.98 68.27 35.86
CA MET A 1 6.15 66.82 35.73
C MET A 1 5.13 66.37 34.70
N GLU A 2 5.59 66.20 33.47
CA GLU A 2 4.77 65.94 32.29
C GLU A 2 4.43 64.45 32.23
N ALA A 3 3.14 64.13 32.10
CA ALA A 3 2.68 62.75 31.91
C ALA A 3 2.71 62.45 30.40
N GLN A 4 3.72 61.71 29.95
CA GLN A 4 3.76 61.13 28.61
C GLN A 4 2.73 60.00 28.52
N MET A 5 1.72 60.17 27.68
CA MET A 5 0.83 59.09 27.24
C MET A 5 1.37 58.58 25.90
N GLN A 6 1.83 57.33 25.89
CA GLN A 6 2.23 56.60 24.68
C GLN A 6 0.97 56.11 23.96
N GLU A 7 0.82 56.55 22.71
CA GLU A 7 -0.19 56.12 21.74
C GLU A 7 0.24 54.76 21.13
N PRO A 8 -0.68 53.81 20.88
CA PRO A 8 -0.30 52.50 20.37
C PRO A 8 0.20 52.58 18.93
N GLU A 9 1.45 52.19 18.74
CA GLU A 9 2.11 51.98 17.44
C GLU A 9 1.42 50.83 16.70
N ILE A 10 0.65 51.17 15.67
CA ILE A 10 0.18 50.22 14.66
C ILE A 10 1.36 49.82 13.77
N VAL A 11 1.86 48.60 13.98
CA VAL A 11 2.89 47.98 13.15
C VAL A 11 2.32 47.75 11.74
N GLU A 12 2.70 48.62 10.80
CA GLU A 12 2.41 48.49 9.38
C GLU A 12 3.17 47.26 8.84
N THR A 13 2.43 46.26 8.38
CA THR A 13 3.01 45.04 7.80
C THR A 13 3.57 45.38 6.43
N LYS A 14 4.90 45.46 6.33
CA LYS A 14 5.65 45.62 5.07
C LYS A 14 5.39 44.45 4.13
N SER A 15 4.43 44.61 3.22
CA SER A 15 4.22 43.73 2.07
C SER A 15 5.26 44.07 0.99
N PRO A 16 6.02 43.10 0.44
CA PRO A 16 7.01 43.40 -0.60
C PRO A 16 6.31 43.88 -1.88
N GLU A 17 6.77 45.05 -2.36
CA GLU A 17 6.40 45.67 -3.63
C GLU A 17 6.39 44.65 -4.78
N THR A 18 5.19 44.29 -5.22
CA THR A 18 4.99 43.75 -6.56
C THR A 18 4.81 44.93 -7.49
N THR A 19 5.82 45.21 -8.32
CA THR A 19 5.69 46.13 -9.46
C THR A 19 4.61 45.58 -10.39
N MET A 20 3.39 46.11 -10.31
CA MET A 20 2.30 45.76 -11.22
C MET A 20 2.51 46.50 -12.55
N PRO A 21 2.50 45.82 -13.71
CA PRO A 21 2.52 46.51 -14.99
C PRO A 21 1.22 47.29 -15.17
N ASN A 22 1.35 48.53 -15.66
CA ASN A 22 0.23 49.42 -15.97
C ASN A 22 -0.66 48.80 -17.05
N ILE A 23 -1.89 48.43 -16.70
CA ILE A 23 -2.92 48.03 -17.66
C ILE A 23 -3.89 49.20 -17.75
N ASN A 24 -3.84 49.90 -18.89
CA ASN A 24 -4.83 50.91 -19.27
C ASN A 24 -5.99 50.19 -19.98
N ASN A 25 -7.13 50.06 -19.31
CA ASN A 25 -8.28 49.31 -19.79
C ASN A 25 -9.31 50.30 -20.35
N GLN A 26 -9.34 50.51 -21.67
CA GLN A 26 -10.53 51.08 -22.30
C GLN A 26 -11.63 50.00 -22.40
N THR A 27 -12.78 50.38 -21.87
CA THR A 27 -14.02 49.62 -21.66
C THR A 27 -14.49 48.84 -22.88
N GLY A 28 -14.83 47.57 -22.66
CA GLY A 28 -15.87 46.88 -23.42
C GLY A 28 -15.40 45.92 -24.51
N THR A 29 -14.72 44.83 -24.15
CA THR A 29 -14.89 43.55 -24.86
C THR A 29 -14.43 42.43 -23.93
N ILE A 30 -15.27 41.41 -23.77
CA ILE A 30 -14.88 40.08 -23.27
C ILE A 30 -13.51 39.71 -23.86
N THR A 31 -12.47 39.65 -23.01
CA THR A 31 -11.13 39.24 -23.40
C THR A 31 -11.20 37.79 -23.87
N LYS A 32 -11.45 37.58 -25.17
CA LYS A 32 -10.99 36.39 -25.84
C LYS A 32 -9.48 36.45 -25.69
N LEU A 33 -8.94 35.56 -24.85
CA LEU A 33 -7.51 35.32 -24.73
C LEU A 33 -7.02 34.93 -26.13
N GLN A 34 -6.65 35.92 -26.93
CA GLN A 34 -5.97 35.70 -28.19
C GLN A 34 -4.62 35.12 -27.78
N PRO A 35 -4.29 33.88 -28.18
CA PRO A 35 -3.05 33.28 -27.77
C PRO A 35 -1.94 34.12 -28.39
N THR A 36 -1.28 34.94 -27.57
CA THR A 36 -0.05 35.62 -27.98
C THR A 36 0.89 34.53 -28.49
N ALA A 37 1.57 34.76 -29.62
CA ALA A 37 2.48 33.76 -30.19
C ALA A 37 3.48 33.23 -29.13
N GLN A 38 3.83 34.05 -28.14
CA GLN A 38 4.62 33.66 -26.96
C GLN A 38 3.99 32.57 -26.09
N SER A 39 2.67 32.57 -25.88
CA SER A 39 1.99 31.54 -25.08
C SER A 39 2.07 30.18 -25.77
N GLN A 40 1.92 30.14 -27.10
CA GLN A 40 2.09 28.90 -27.88
C GLN A 40 3.54 28.41 -27.83
N GLU A 41 4.52 29.31 -27.97
CA GLU A 41 5.95 28.97 -27.85
C GLU A 41 6.31 28.45 -26.44
N GLN A 42 5.72 29.02 -25.39
CA GLN A 42 5.90 28.54 -24.02
C GLN A 42 5.32 27.13 -23.83
N TRP A 43 4.09 26.87 -24.30
CA TRP A 43 3.47 25.54 -24.25
C TRP A 43 4.28 24.48 -25.03
N LEU A 44 4.86 24.87 -26.16
CA LEU A 44 5.75 24.00 -26.93
C LEU A 44 7.04 23.70 -26.16
N LYS A 45 7.65 24.70 -25.52
CA LYS A 45 8.85 24.53 -24.69
C LYS A 45 8.62 23.64 -23.46
N TYR A 46 7.48 23.80 -22.77
CA TYR A 46 7.10 22.92 -21.65
C TYR A 46 6.71 21.52 -22.14
N GLY A 47 6.05 21.43 -23.29
CA GLY A 47 5.68 20.16 -23.92
C GLY A 47 6.90 19.32 -24.29
N GLU A 48 7.95 19.96 -24.80
CA GLU A 48 9.20 19.28 -25.16
C GLU A 48 10.03 18.84 -23.94
N GLN A 49 10.00 19.63 -22.87
CA GLN A 49 10.63 19.24 -21.60
C GLN A 49 9.88 18.07 -20.92
N VAL A 50 8.55 18.09 -20.94
CA VAL A 50 7.71 17.01 -20.40
C VAL A 50 7.82 15.77 -21.28
N SER A 51 7.81 15.89 -22.60
CA SER A 51 7.96 14.75 -23.51
C SER A 51 9.33 14.10 -23.36
N GLY A 52 10.40 14.88 -23.21
CA GLY A 52 11.74 14.37 -22.91
C GLY A 52 11.79 13.61 -21.58
N PHE A 53 11.16 14.14 -20.53
CA PHE A 53 11.04 13.43 -19.26
C PHE A 53 10.19 12.14 -19.37
N LEU A 54 9.04 12.18 -20.05
CA LEU A 54 8.18 11.01 -20.25
C LEU A 54 8.85 9.93 -21.10
N ALA A 55 9.67 10.30 -22.09
CA ALA A 55 10.45 9.35 -22.88
C ALA A 55 11.47 8.59 -22.01
N THR A 56 11.96 9.22 -20.94
CA THR A 56 12.87 8.58 -19.98
C THR A 56 12.16 7.83 -18.85
N LEU A 57 10.85 8.05 -18.62
CA LEU A 57 10.10 7.36 -17.56
C LEU A 57 10.16 5.83 -17.65
N PRO A 58 9.96 5.19 -18.81
CA PRO A 58 10.04 3.73 -18.92
C PRO A 58 11.39 3.19 -18.45
N GLU A 59 12.47 3.89 -18.78
CA GLU A 59 13.84 3.49 -18.42
C GLU A 59 14.10 3.67 -16.91
N TYR A 60 13.62 4.78 -16.32
CA TYR A 60 13.72 5.00 -14.87
C TYR A 60 12.85 4.03 -14.06
N LEU A 61 11.62 3.75 -14.50
CA LEU A 61 10.74 2.81 -13.80
C LEU A 61 11.23 1.38 -13.95
N GLY A 62 11.76 1.02 -15.12
CA GLY A 62 12.37 -0.28 -15.39
C GLY A 62 13.61 -0.50 -14.52
N SER A 63 14.55 0.45 -14.52
CA SER A 63 15.77 0.35 -13.72
C SER A 63 15.51 0.39 -12.21
N PHE A 64 14.58 1.22 -11.75
CA PHE A 64 14.13 1.24 -10.35
C PHE A 64 13.50 -0.10 -9.97
N PHE A 65 12.48 -0.55 -10.70
CA PHE A 65 11.80 -1.79 -10.38
C PHE A 65 12.79 -2.95 -10.39
N ASN A 66 13.68 -3.04 -11.39
CA ASN A 66 14.69 -4.09 -11.47
C ASN A 66 15.72 -4.02 -10.34
N ARG A 67 16.14 -2.81 -9.93
CA ARG A 67 17.07 -2.58 -8.81
C ARG A 67 16.45 -2.89 -7.45
N TYR A 68 15.15 -2.63 -7.29
CA TYR A 68 14.44 -2.80 -6.03
C TYR A 68 13.51 -4.02 -5.99
N LYS A 69 13.57 -4.95 -6.96
CA LYS A 69 12.67 -6.12 -6.99
C LYS A 69 12.64 -6.87 -5.66
N GLN A 70 13.82 -7.19 -5.13
CA GLN A 70 13.93 -7.96 -3.90
C GLN A 70 13.29 -7.23 -2.70
N PRO A 71 13.67 -5.99 -2.35
CA PRO A 71 13.02 -5.27 -1.25
C PRO A 71 11.54 -4.97 -1.52
N LEU A 72 11.14 -4.66 -2.75
CA LEU A 72 9.73 -4.45 -3.11
C LEU A 72 8.89 -5.71 -2.91
N VAL A 73 9.40 -6.88 -3.27
CA VAL A 73 8.73 -8.16 -3.04
C VAL A 73 8.65 -8.45 -1.54
N THR A 74 9.70 -8.20 -0.77
CA THR A 74 9.67 -8.39 0.69
C THR A 74 8.64 -7.46 1.36
N ILE A 75 8.66 -6.17 1.04
CA ILE A 75 7.68 -5.21 1.57
C ILE A 75 6.27 -5.59 1.10
N GLY A 76 6.13 -5.97 -0.17
CA GLY A 76 4.88 -6.47 -0.74
C GLY A 76 4.35 -7.69 0.00
N LEU A 77 5.21 -8.65 0.34
CA LEU A 77 4.85 -9.82 1.15
C LEU A 77 4.44 -9.43 2.57
N ILE A 78 5.13 -8.49 3.20
CA ILE A 78 4.77 -8.01 4.55
C ILE A 78 3.38 -7.35 4.50
N VAL A 79 3.16 -6.45 3.54
CA VAL A 79 1.86 -5.80 3.35
C VAL A 79 0.77 -6.83 3.05
N ALA A 80 1.04 -7.78 2.15
CA ALA A 80 0.12 -8.86 1.82
C ALA A 80 -0.20 -9.72 3.05
N ALA A 81 0.79 -10.04 3.89
CA ALA A 81 0.59 -10.77 5.14
C ALA A 81 -0.29 -9.99 6.12
N ILE A 82 -0.08 -8.68 6.27
CA ILE A 82 -0.93 -7.82 7.12
C ILE A 82 -2.37 -7.80 6.59
N VAL A 83 -2.56 -7.64 5.27
CA VAL A 83 -3.88 -7.67 4.64
C VAL A 83 -4.52 -9.04 4.82
N ALA A 84 -3.78 -10.14 4.64
CA ALA A 84 -4.29 -11.49 4.85
C ALA A 84 -4.77 -11.69 6.29
N VAL A 85 -4.00 -11.23 7.29
CA VAL A 85 -4.43 -11.26 8.70
C VAL A 85 -5.72 -10.45 8.89
N ARG A 86 -5.83 -9.26 8.31
CA ARG A 86 -7.04 -8.44 8.38
C ARG A 86 -8.25 -9.14 7.76
N VAL A 87 -8.07 -9.79 6.61
CA VAL A 87 -9.13 -10.57 5.96
C VAL A 87 -9.56 -11.73 6.84
N VAL A 88 -8.62 -12.49 7.41
CA VAL A 88 -8.94 -13.59 8.33
C VAL A 88 -9.72 -13.07 9.54
N LEU A 89 -9.29 -11.96 10.16
CA LEU A 89 -10.02 -11.35 11.27
C LEU A 89 -11.43 -10.91 10.87
N ALA A 90 -11.60 -10.29 9.70
CA ALA A 90 -12.90 -9.87 9.20
C ALA A 90 -13.83 -11.06 8.91
N VAL A 91 -13.29 -12.16 8.39
CA VAL A 91 -14.04 -13.40 8.21
C VAL A 91 -14.46 -13.97 9.56
N LEU A 92 -13.56 -14.03 10.54
CA LEU A 92 -13.89 -14.50 11.89
C LEU A 92 -14.99 -13.66 12.54
N ASP A 93 -14.94 -12.33 12.36
CA ASP A 93 -15.96 -11.41 12.87
C ASP A 93 -17.32 -11.69 12.21
N ALA A 94 -17.36 -11.81 10.89
CA ALA A 94 -18.57 -12.15 10.14
C ALA A 94 -19.14 -13.54 10.49
N LEU A 95 -18.26 -14.50 10.80
CA LEU A 95 -18.68 -15.83 11.26
C LEU A 95 -19.24 -15.77 12.69
N ASN A 96 -18.69 -14.92 13.55
CA ASN A 96 -19.18 -14.71 14.92
C ASN A 96 -20.58 -14.08 14.96
N ASP A 97 -20.93 -13.28 13.96
CA ASP A 97 -22.29 -12.74 13.78
C ASP A 97 -23.33 -13.82 13.43
N ILE A 98 -22.89 -15.01 12.98
CA ILE A 98 -23.78 -16.13 12.66
C ILE A 98 -23.83 -17.10 13.86
N PRO A 99 -24.95 -17.16 14.60
CA PRO A 99 -25.03 -17.87 15.88
C PRO A 99 -24.84 -19.39 15.78
N LEU A 100 -24.93 -19.98 14.57
CA LEU A 100 -24.78 -21.42 14.33
C LEU A 100 -23.38 -21.82 13.86
N VAL A 101 -22.50 -20.88 13.50
CA VAL A 101 -21.18 -21.22 12.95
C VAL A 101 -20.26 -21.84 13.99
N ALA A 102 -20.13 -21.23 15.16
CA ALA A 102 -19.29 -21.76 16.24
C ALA A 102 -19.69 -23.20 16.65
N PRO A 103 -20.97 -23.49 17.00
CA PRO A 103 -21.34 -24.85 17.42
C PRO A 103 -21.26 -25.87 16.27
N THR A 104 -21.45 -25.48 15.02
CA THR A 104 -21.29 -26.40 13.87
C THR A 104 -19.84 -26.75 13.63
N PHE A 105 -18.91 -25.79 13.67
CA PHE A 105 -17.48 -26.08 13.59
C PHE A 105 -16.98 -26.91 14.77
N GLU A 106 -17.50 -26.69 15.97
CA GLU A 106 -17.19 -27.53 17.13
C GLU A 106 -17.63 -28.98 16.93
N LEU A 107 -18.87 -29.19 16.47
CA LEU A 107 -19.39 -30.53 16.18
C LEU A 107 -18.59 -31.23 15.06
N ILE A 108 -18.24 -30.50 14.00
CA ILE A 108 -17.39 -31.00 12.91
C ILE A 108 -16.01 -31.37 13.47
N GLY A 109 -15.41 -30.50 14.28
CA GLY A 109 -14.09 -30.72 14.89
C GLY A 109 -14.07 -31.95 15.79
N ILE A 110 -15.07 -32.11 16.66
CA ILE A 110 -15.21 -33.28 17.52
C ILE A 110 -15.43 -34.54 16.67
N GLY A 111 -16.31 -34.47 15.66
CA GLY A 111 -16.60 -35.59 14.76
C GLY A 111 -15.35 -36.10 14.03
N TYR A 112 -14.61 -35.19 13.38
CA TYR A 112 -13.37 -35.54 12.70
C TYR A 112 -12.28 -36.00 13.66
N SER A 113 -12.15 -35.37 14.84
CA SER A 113 -11.16 -35.78 15.84
C SER A 113 -11.45 -37.18 16.36
N ALA A 114 -12.70 -37.48 16.72
CA ALA A 114 -13.11 -38.80 17.17
C ALA A 114 -12.89 -39.86 16.08
N TRP A 115 -13.28 -39.57 14.84
CA TRP A 115 -13.05 -40.44 13.68
C TRP A 115 -11.55 -40.68 13.44
N PHE A 116 -10.73 -39.63 13.50
CA PHE A 116 -9.28 -39.70 13.29
C PHE A 116 -8.60 -40.55 14.37
N VAL A 117 -8.93 -40.32 15.65
CA VAL A 117 -8.41 -41.11 16.77
C VAL A 117 -8.79 -42.58 16.60
N TYR A 118 -10.06 -42.86 16.30
CA TYR A 118 -10.54 -44.22 16.09
C TYR A 118 -9.83 -44.92 14.92
N ARG A 119 -9.69 -44.23 13.79
CA ARG A 119 -9.15 -44.79 12.54
C ARG A 119 -7.63 -44.92 12.54
N TYR A 120 -6.91 -43.95 13.09
CA TYR A 120 -5.45 -43.85 12.94
C TYR A 120 -4.68 -44.09 14.24
N LEU A 121 -5.26 -43.80 15.40
CA LEU A 121 -4.54 -43.92 16.67
C LEU A 121 -4.80 -45.26 17.39
N LEU A 122 -5.99 -45.85 17.29
CA LEU A 122 -6.29 -47.09 18.04
C LEU A 122 -5.66 -48.35 17.43
N LYS A 123 -5.56 -48.42 16.09
CA LYS A 123 -5.08 -49.61 15.39
C LYS A 123 -3.58 -49.51 15.07
N ALA A 124 -2.81 -50.54 15.43
CA ALA A 124 -1.35 -50.54 15.28
C ALA A 124 -0.89 -50.35 13.83
N SER A 125 -1.57 -51.00 12.87
CA SER A 125 -1.25 -50.88 11.45
C SER A 125 -1.43 -49.46 10.91
N THR A 126 -2.45 -48.74 11.38
CA THR A 126 -2.78 -47.39 10.89
C THR A 126 -1.96 -46.31 11.59
N ARG A 127 -1.46 -46.57 12.81
CA ARG A 127 -0.42 -45.75 13.45
C ARG A 127 0.90 -45.75 12.67
N GLN A 128 1.31 -46.93 12.18
CA GLN A 128 2.53 -47.08 11.38
C GLN A 128 2.41 -46.34 10.04
N GLU A 129 1.27 -46.51 9.36
CA GLU A 129 0.92 -45.79 8.13
C GLU A 129 0.99 -44.27 8.33
N LEU A 130 0.32 -43.74 9.36
CA LEU A 130 0.32 -42.31 9.68
C LEU A 130 1.74 -41.78 9.98
N THR A 131 2.55 -42.52 10.73
CA THR A 131 3.92 -42.11 11.07
C THR A 131 4.81 -42.02 9.83
N ASN A 132 4.66 -42.97 8.90
CA ASN A 132 5.39 -42.98 7.64
C ASN A 132 4.96 -41.80 6.74
N GLU A 133 3.65 -41.53 6.66
CA GLU A 133 3.11 -40.38 5.92
C GLU A 133 3.62 -39.06 6.48
N ILE A 134 3.56 -38.86 7.80
CA ILE A 134 4.08 -37.65 8.47
C ILE A 134 5.57 -37.47 8.20
N THR A 135 6.36 -38.55 8.29
CA THR A 135 7.80 -38.51 8.02
C THR A 135 8.08 -38.12 6.56
N THR A 136 7.31 -38.67 5.63
CA THR A 136 7.41 -38.37 4.20
C THR A 136 7.03 -36.91 3.92
N LEU A 137 5.96 -36.39 4.50
CA LEU A 137 5.56 -34.99 4.38
C LEU A 137 6.59 -34.04 5.00
N LYS A 138 7.10 -34.36 6.19
CA LYS A 138 8.17 -33.59 6.84
C LYS A 138 9.39 -33.49 5.93
N SER A 139 9.82 -34.61 5.33
CA SER A 139 10.97 -34.64 4.44
C SER A 139 10.78 -33.80 3.16
N GLN A 140 9.54 -33.68 2.67
CA GLN A 140 9.21 -32.87 1.50
C GLN A 140 9.20 -31.36 1.79
N VAL A 141 8.74 -30.97 2.99
CA VAL A 141 8.60 -29.55 3.37
C VAL A 141 9.89 -28.99 3.96
N VAL A 142 10.56 -29.75 4.83
CA VAL A 142 11.77 -29.32 5.56
C VAL A 142 13.06 -29.69 4.81
N GLY A 143 12.98 -30.61 3.84
CA GLY A 143 14.14 -31.16 3.15
C GLY A 143 14.70 -32.41 3.84
N LYS A 144 15.34 -33.28 3.06
CA LYS A 144 15.85 -34.58 3.50
C LYS A 144 17.03 -34.36 4.46
N GLU A 145 16.85 -34.67 5.74
CA GLU A 145 17.95 -34.76 6.71
C GLU A 145 18.97 -35.77 6.15
N ILE A 146 20.19 -35.32 5.84
CA ILE A 146 21.30 -36.21 5.48
C ILE A 146 21.71 -36.91 6.78
N PRO A 147 21.56 -38.25 6.90
CA PRO A 147 22.03 -38.94 8.09
C PRO A 147 23.56 -38.88 8.11
N GLU A 148 24.12 -38.20 9.12
CA GLU A 148 25.55 -38.26 9.45
C GLU A 148 25.88 -39.72 9.84
N SER A 149 26.87 -40.28 9.13
CA SER A 149 27.36 -41.65 9.23
C SER A 149 28.29 -41.87 10.41
#